data_AF-A0A846E1H3-F1
#
_entry.id   AF-A0A846E1H3-F1
#
_cell.length_a   1.000
_cell.length_b   1.000
_cell.length_c   1.000
_cell.angle_alpha   90.00
_cell.angle_beta   90.00
_cell.angle_gamma   90.00
#
_symmetry.space_group_name_H-M   'P 1'
#
loop_
_entity.id
_entity.type
_entity.pdbx_description
1 polymer ?
#
loop_
_entity_poly.entity_id
_entity_poly.type
_entity_poly.pdbx_seq_one_letter_code
_entity_poly.pdbx_strand_id
1 'polypeptide(L)'
;MIEDEELRSLYKIAGEEHLQNLEAGLLHLEKDPHDLQRLQEVLREAHTLKGDSRMLGVNDVEALTHQIEHILGQLKEDDTVLQNGMSDRLYQGLDAIRQLVKEAIMALKTR
;
A
#
# COMPACT_ATOMS: atom_id res chain seq x y z
N MET A 1 5.73 -9.30 14.16
CA MET A 1 6.40 -10.10 13.11
C MET A 1 5.61 -11.37 12.90
N ILE A 2 5.57 -11.87 11.67
CA ILE A 2 4.77 -13.05 11.32
C ILE A 2 5.55 -14.31 11.74
N GLU A 3 4.99 -15.06 12.71
CA GLU A 3 5.64 -16.24 13.29
C GLU A 3 5.66 -17.42 12.30
N ASP A 4 4.51 -17.71 11.70
CA ASP A 4 4.35 -18.79 10.73
C ASP A 4 5.13 -18.51 9.44
N GLU A 5 5.95 -19.48 9.04
CA GLU A 5 6.86 -19.34 7.89
C GLU A 5 6.13 -19.30 6.54
N GLU A 6 5.06 -20.09 6.39
CA GLU A 6 4.26 -20.11 5.17
C GLU A 6 3.51 -18.79 5.01
N LEU A 7 2.85 -18.32 6.08
CA LEU A 7 2.16 -17.02 6.08
C LEU A 7 3.13 -15.86 5.84
N ARG A 8 4.33 -15.91 6.42
CA ARG A 8 5.36 -14.89 6.19
C ARG A 8 5.82 -14.87 4.72
N SER A 9 5.99 -16.04 4.12
CA SER A 9 6.37 -16.16 2.70
C SER A 9 5.27 -15.64 1.78
N LEU A 10 4.00 -15.99 2.05
CA LEU A 10 2.85 -15.50 1.32
C LEU A 10 2.72 -13.97 1.43
N TYR A 11 2.82 -13.43 2.65
CA TYR A 11 2.73 -11.98 2.88
C TYR A 11 3.86 -11.21 2.20
N LYS A 12 5.07 -11.79 2.15
CA LYS A 12 6.18 -11.20 1.39
C LYS A 12 5.82 -11.02 -0.08
N ILE A 13 5.35 -12.09 -0.72
CA ILE A 13 5.03 -12.09 -2.16
C ILE A 13 3.87 -11.14 -2.43
N ALA A 14 2.77 -11.27 -1.68
CA ALA A 14 1.59 -10.43 -1.83
C ALA A 14 1.91 -8.95 -1.56
N GLY A 15 2.67 -8.65 -0.49
CA GLY A 15 3.06 -7.29 -0.14
C GLY A 15 3.94 -6.63 -1.21
N GLU A 16 4.90 -7.36 -1.78
CA GLU A 16 5.72 -6.87 -2.89
C GLU A 16 4.88 -6.59 -4.15
N GLU A 17 3.93 -7.46 -4.47
CA GLU A 17 3.02 -7.29 -5.62
C GLU A 17 2.10 -6.08 -5.44
N HIS A 18 1.43 -5.96 -4.29
CA HIS A 18 0.57 -4.82 -3.99
C HIS A 18 1.32 -3.49 -4.03
N LEU A 19 2.54 -3.44 -3.48
CA LEU A 19 3.37 -2.23 -3.53
C LEU A 19 3.76 -1.84 -4.95
N GLN A 20 4.11 -2.81 -5.81
CA GLN A 20 4.41 -2.55 -7.21
C GLN A 20 3.18 -2.02 -7.97
N ASN A 21 2.01 -2.62 -7.74
CA ASN A 21 0.76 -2.19 -8.38
C ASN A 21 0.34 -0.78 -7.92
N LEU A 22 0.50 -0.48 -6.62
CA LEU A 22 0.25 0.85 -6.06
C LEU A 22 1.15 1.91 -6.72
N GLU A 23 2.46 1.67 -6.79
CA GLU A 23 3.39 2.62 -7.44
C GLU A 23 3.10 2.81 -8.92
N ALA A 24 2.87 1.73 -9.66
CA ALA A 24 2.56 1.79 -11.08
C ALA A 24 1.26 2.56 -11.33
N GLY A 25 0.25 2.34 -10.49
CA GLY A 25 -1.03 3.04 -10.59
C GLY A 25 -0.94 4.52 -10.20
N LEU A 26 -0.18 4.87 -9.16
CA LEU A 26 0.08 6.28 -8.84
C LEU A 26 0.82 6.99 -9.97
N LEU A 27 1.85 6.37 -10.55
CA LEU A 27 2.60 6.93 -11.68
C LEU A 27 1.71 7.12 -12.92
N HIS A 28 0.74 6.22 -13.13
CA HIS A 28 -0.26 6.39 -14.18
C HIS A 28 -1.15 7.59 -13.89
N LEU A 29 -1.67 7.71 -12.67
CA LEU A 29 -2.54 8.82 -12.25
C LEU A 29 -1.82 10.18 -12.27
N GLU A 30 -0.49 10.23 -12.13
CA GLU A 30 0.26 11.47 -12.35
C GLU A 30 0.23 11.92 -13.82
N LYS A 31 0.14 10.99 -14.76
CA LYS A 31 0.11 11.28 -16.21
C LYS A 31 -1.30 11.46 -16.73
N ASP A 32 -2.24 10.66 -16.21
CA ASP A 32 -3.64 10.68 -16.56
C ASP A 32 -4.51 10.68 -15.29
N PRO A 33 -4.63 11.84 -14.61
CA PRO A 33 -5.28 11.92 -13.31
C PRO A 33 -6.81 11.75 -13.34
N HIS A 34 -7.42 11.74 -14.53
CA HIS A 34 -8.87 11.57 -14.69
C HIS A 34 -9.24 10.11 -14.97
N ASP A 35 -8.27 9.19 -14.98
CA ASP A 35 -8.51 7.76 -15.14
C ASP A 35 -9.10 7.16 -13.85
N LEU A 36 -10.42 7.28 -13.71
CA LEU A 36 -11.18 6.75 -12.58
C LEU A 36 -11.08 5.23 -12.45
N GLN A 37 -10.90 4.51 -13.56
CA GLN A 37 -10.71 3.07 -13.53
C GLN A 37 -9.39 2.74 -12.86
N ARG A 38 -8.31 3.45 -13.22
CA ARG A 38 -7.02 3.29 -12.55
C ARG A 38 -7.09 3.68 -11.08
N LEU A 39 -7.76 4.78 -10.73
CA LEU A 39 -7.95 5.17 -9.33
C LEU A 39 -8.65 4.06 -8.53
N GLN A 40 -9.66 3.42 -9.12
CA GLN A 40 -10.36 2.31 -8.47
C GLN A 40 -9.48 1.05 -8.32
N GLU A 41 -8.57 0.79 -9.26
CA GLU A 41 -7.57 -0.28 -9.13
C GLU A 41 -6.63 -0.01 -7.95
N VAL A 42 -6.03 1.18 -7.88
CA VAL A 42 -5.10 1.57 -6.80
C VAL A 42 -5.79 1.50 -5.43
N LEU A 43 -7.05 1.95 -5.35
CA LEU A 43 -7.86 1.82 -4.13
C LEU A 43 -8.03 0.37 -3.68
N ARG A 44 -8.27 -0.56 -4.61
CA ARG A 44 -8.40 -1.98 -4.27
C ARG A 44 -7.08 -2.57 -3.78
N GLU A 45 -5.96 -2.23 -4.41
CA GLU A 45 -4.63 -2.68 -3.95
C GLU A 45 -4.35 -2.21 -2.52
N ALA A 46 -4.64 -0.94 -2.21
CA ALA A 46 -4.50 -0.41 -0.85
C ALA A 46 -5.43 -1.14 0.14
N HIS A 47 -6.70 -1.34 -0.24
CA HIS A 47 -7.67 -2.03 0.62
C HIS A 47 -7.24 -3.48 0.93
N THR A 48 -6.74 -4.21 -0.07
CA THR A 48 -6.28 -5.59 0.09
C THR A 48 -5.04 -5.65 0.97
N LEU A 49 -4.02 -4.82 0.71
CA LEU A 49 -2.81 -4.79 1.54
C LEU A 49 -3.11 -4.43 3.01
N LYS A 50 -4.06 -3.53 3.25
CA LYS A 50 -4.56 -3.23 4.62
C LYS A 50 -5.19 -4.48 5.25
N GLY A 51 -6.04 -5.19 4.50
CA GLY A 51 -6.70 -6.41 4.96
C GLY A 51 -5.71 -7.52 5.33
N ASP A 52 -4.74 -7.77 4.46
CA ASP A 52 -3.69 -8.77 4.68
C ASP A 52 -2.84 -8.43 5.90
N SER A 53 -2.46 -7.16 6.02
CA SER A 53 -1.67 -6.67 7.15
C SER A 53 -2.42 -6.78 8.47
N ARG A 54 -3.72 -6.45 8.49
CA ARG A 54 -4.59 -6.67 9.65
C ARG A 54 -4.69 -8.14 10.03
N MET A 55 -4.91 -9.01 9.04
CA MET A 55 -5.07 -10.45 9.26
C MET A 55 -3.83 -11.06 9.93
N LEU A 56 -2.64 -10.56 9.59
CA LEU A 56 -1.37 -11.05 10.09
C LEU A 56 -0.78 -10.21 11.25
N GLY A 57 -1.55 -9.25 11.78
CA GLY A 57 -1.15 -8.42 12.92
C GLY A 57 0.00 -7.45 12.62
N VAL A 58 0.19 -7.07 11.36
CA VAL A 58 1.18 -6.07 10.91
C VAL A 58 0.56 -4.68 11.01
N ASN A 59 0.31 -4.25 12.25
CA ASN A 59 -0.50 -3.05 12.56
C ASN A 59 0.07 -1.75 11.98
N ASP A 60 1.40 -1.61 11.92
CA ASP A 60 2.03 -0.40 11.39
C ASP A 60 1.79 -0.26 9.88
N VAL A 61 1.83 -1.38 9.14
CA VAL A 61 1.48 -1.40 7.72
C VAL A 61 -0.02 -1.13 7.56
N GLU A 62 -0.88 -1.79 8.34
CA GLU A 62 -2.32 -1.54 8.32
C GLU A 62 -2.64 -0.04 8.48
N ALA A 63 -2.02 0.61 9.47
CA ALA A 63 -2.27 2.01 9.78
C ALA A 63 -1.85 2.96 8.64
N LEU A 64 -0.69 2.75 8.02
CA LEU A 64 -0.25 3.57 6.89
C LEU A 64 -1.05 3.30 5.62
N THR A 65 -1.33 2.03 5.30
CA THR A 65 -2.13 1.69 4.13
C THR A 65 -3.56 2.22 4.25
N HIS A 66 -4.14 2.25 5.46
CA HIS A 66 -5.43 2.89 5.71
C HIS A 66 -5.40 4.40 5.41
N GLN A 67 -4.33 5.10 5.76
CA GLN A 67 -4.19 6.53 5.42
C GLN A 67 -4.11 6.75 3.90
N ILE A 68 -3.37 5.90 3.19
CA ILE A 68 -3.30 5.94 1.72
C ILE A 68 -4.69 5.68 1.10
N GLU A 69 -5.39 4.63 1.54
CA GLU A 69 -6.74 4.31 1.10
C GLU A 69 -7.71 5.46 1.35
N HIS A 70 -7.61 6.12 2.51
CA HIS A 70 -8.45 7.27 2.84
C HIS A 70 -8.22 8.44 1.87
N ILE A 71 -6.97 8.81 1.60
CA ILE A 71 -6.63 9.89 0.66
C ILE A 71 -7.16 9.57 -0.74
N LEU A 72 -6.91 8.36 -1.23
CA LEU A 72 -7.39 7.93 -2.55
C LEU A 72 -8.93 7.86 -2.61
N GLY A 73 -9.57 7.53 -1.49
CA GLY A 73 -11.02 7.47 -1.36
C GLY A 73 -11.63 8.87 -1.49
N GLN A 74 -11.02 9.86 -0.84
CA GLN A 74 -11.44 11.27 -0.95
C GLN A 74 -11.32 11.79 -2.39
N LEU A 75 -10.24 11.45 -3.11
CA LEU A 75 -10.11 11.82 -4.53
C LEU A 75 -11.31 11.32 -5.36
N LYS A 76 -11.73 10.08 -5.11
CA LYS A 76 -12.87 9.46 -5.78
C LYS A 76 -14.21 10.07 -5.37
N GLU A 77 -14.41 10.33 -4.07
CA GLU A 77 -15.67 10.85 -3.53
C GLU A 77 -15.91 12.32 -3.91
N ASP A 78 -14.85 13.13 -3.87
CA ASP A 78 -14.91 14.57 -4.16
C ASP A 78 -14.82 14.88 -5.67
N ASP A 79 -14.69 13.85 -6.53
CA ASP A 79 -14.44 13.98 -7.97
C ASP A 79 -13.22 14.89 -8.25
N THR A 80 -12.14 14.67 -7.49
CA THR A 80 -10.90 15.45 -7.60
C THR A 80 -9.73 14.61 -8.08
N VAL A 81 -8.73 15.30 -8.62
CA VAL A 81 -7.56 14.71 -9.26
C VAL A 81 -6.34 14.69 -8.35
N LEU A 82 -5.47 13.70 -8.56
CA LEU A 82 -4.18 13.63 -7.89
C LEU A 82 -3.30 14.83 -8.28
N GLN A 83 -2.95 15.66 -7.30
CA GLN A 83 -2.04 16.80 -7.50
C GLN A 83 -0.60 16.41 -7.19
N ASN A 84 0.38 17.05 -7.83
CA ASN A 84 1.82 16.74 -7.66
C ASN A 84 2.27 16.74 -6.18
N GLY A 85 1.82 17.70 -5.36
CA GLY A 85 2.18 17.74 -3.93
C GLY A 85 1.50 16.67 -3.07
N MET A 86 0.50 15.96 -3.61
CA MET A 86 -0.12 14.80 -2.99
C MET A 86 0.58 13.52 -3.42
N SER A 87 0.99 13.39 -4.70
CA SER A 87 1.70 12.22 -5.20
C SER A 87 3.05 12.02 -4.48
N ASP A 88 3.83 13.08 -4.28
CA ASP A 88 5.07 13.02 -3.49
C ASP A 88 4.85 12.43 -2.08
N ARG A 89 3.76 12.82 -1.42
CA ARG A 89 3.41 12.33 -0.08
C ARG A 89 2.93 10.88 -0.10
N LEU A 90 2.18 10.49 -1.14
CA LEU A 90 1.77 9.10 -1.32
C LEU A 90 2.97 8.19 -1.57
N TYR A 91 3.95 8.62 -2.38
CA TYR A 91 5.19 7.86 -2.59
C TYR A 91 6.00 7.72 -1.29
N GLN A 92 6.13 8.78 -0.49
CA GLN A 92 6.74 8.68 0.84
C GLN A 92 6.01 7.67 1.74
N GLY A 93 4.67 7.63 1.67
CA GLY A 93 3.86 6.63 2.36
C GLY A 93 4.14 5.20 1.87
N LEU A 94 4.23 4.99 0.55
CA LEU A 94 4.55 3.68 -0.03
C LEU A 94 5.97 3.21 0.34
N ASP A 95 6.94 4.12 0.37
CA ASP A 95 8.30 3.81 0.82
C ASP A 95 8.34 3.41 2.30
N ALA A 96 7.59 4.11 3.14
CA ALA A 96 7.45 3.75 4.55
C ALA A 96 6.78 2.37 4.73
N ILE A 97 5.70 2.09 3.97
CA ILE A 97 5.05 0.77 3.98
C ILE A 97 6.02 -0.31 3.53
N ARG A 98 6.77 -0.08 2.45
CA ARG A 98 7.79 -1.01 1.96
C ARG A 98 8.82 -1.35 3.03
N GLN A 99 9.25 -0.36 3.80
CA GLN A 99 10.20 -0.58 4.89
C GLN A 99 9.57 -1.42 6.02
N LEU A 100 8.33 -1.12 6.41
CA LEU A 100 7.61 -1.88 7.43
C LEU A 100 7.29 -3.32 6.98
N VAL A 101 6.93 -3.53 5.71
CA VAL A 101 6.74 -4.88 5.15
C VAL A 101 8.04 -5.68 5.24
N LYS A 102 9.19 -5.07 4.89
CA LYS A 102 10.51 -5.70 5.07
C LYS A 102 10.78 -6.08 6.52
N GLU A 103 10.44 -5.21 7.47
CA GLU A 103 10.60 -5.48 8.91
C GLU A 103 9.68 -6.61 9.39
N ALA A 104 8.44 -6.66 8.90
CA ALA A 104 7.47 -7.69 9.25
C ALA A 104 7.89 -9.10 8.82
N ILE A 105 8.62 -9.20 7.69
CA ILE A 105 9.10 -10.46 7.10
C ILE A 105 10.54 -10.82 7.47
N MET A 106 11.30 -9.94 8.13
CA MET A 106 12.64 -10.27 8.61
C MET A 106 12.52 -11.25 9.78
N ALA A 107 13.07 -12.45 9.61
CA ALA A 107 13.19 -13.42 10.71
C ALA A 107 14.12 -12.85 11.79
N LEU A 108 13.81 -13.10 13.07
CA LEU A 108 14.78 -12.91 14.15
C LEU A 108 16.03 -13.73 13.80
N LYS A 109 17.11 -13.05 13.42
CA LYS A 109 18.44 -13.61 13.66
C LYS A 109 18.62 -13.58 15.18
N THR A 110 18.16 -14.63 15.84
CA THR A 110 18.46 -14.88 17.25
C THR A 110 19.98 -14.78 17.38
N ARG A 111 20.43 -13.83 18.20
CA ARG A 111 21.83 -13.74 18.63
C ARG A 111 22.17 -14.94 19.51
#